data_AF-A0A1G0XM57-F1
#
_entry.id   AF-A0A1G0XM57-F1
#
_cell.length_a   1.000
_cell.length_b   1.000
_cell.length_c   1.000
_cell.angle_alpha   90.00
_cell.angle_beta   90.00
_cell.angle_gamma   90.00
#
_symmetry.space_group_name_H-M   'P 1'
#
loop_
_entity.id
_entity.type
_entity.pdbx_description
1 polymer ?
#
loop_
_entity_poly.entity_id
_entity_poly.type
_entity_poly.pdbx_seq_one_letter_code
_entity_poly.pdbx_strand_id
1 'polypeptide(L)'
;MDISVLNEKIKQESAFIDLLLNEIGKVIVGQRVIIEKMVVGLISNGHILLEGVPGLAKTLAIKTLAAVMKAKFQRIQFTPDLLPADLVGTMIYNQKDGNFLIRKGPIFANFILADEINRAPAKVQSALLEAMQERQVTIGETTHKLQEPFLVLATQNPIEQEGTYPLPEAQVDRFMLKLKITYPSREEELKIMRQNIDFSEANVSPIISTDDILRARNIVHEVYIDEKIEKYILDIVFATRAPQQFDIGKLTGLISYGASPRASINLALGAKAMAFLKRRGYVIPEDVRAICSDVLRHRIAVTYEAEAEDITSETIISEILNKLEVP
;
A
#
# COMPACT_ATOMS: atom_id res chain seq x y z
N MET A 1 -5.64 -16.30 -25.22
CA MET A 1 -4.60 -15.25 -25.38
C MET A 1 -3.27 -15.96 -25.53
N ASP A 2 -2.47 -15.59 -26.52
CA ASP A 2 -1.13 -16.14 -26.67
C ASP A 2 -0.22 -15.52 -25.60
N ILE A 3 0.26 -16.34 -24.66
CA ILE A 3 1.12 -15.91 -23.54
C ILE A 3 2.41 -15.28 -24.07
N SER A 4 2.89 -15.70 -25.24
CA SER A 4 4.10 -15.13 -25.84
C SER A 4 3.90 -13.65 -26.23
N VAL A 5 2.77 -13.32 -26.84
CA VAL A 5 2.39 -11.94 -27.21
C VAL A 5 2.19 -11.08 -25.97
N LEU A 6 1.57 -11.63 -24.92
CA LEU A 6 1.39 -10.92 -23.65
C LEU A 6 2.73 -10.65 -22.95
N ASN A 7 3.65 -11.61 -22.96
CA ASN A 7 5.00 -11.43 -22.41
C ASN A 7 5.76 -10.33 -23.14
N GLU A 8 5.65 -10.24 -24.46
CA GLU A 8 6.31 -9.20 -25.24
C GLU A 8 5.73 -7.82 -24.94
N LYS A 9 4.40 -7.70 -24.88
CA LYS A 9 3.71 -6.47 -24.47
C LYS A 9 4.13 -6.03 -23.07
N ILE A 10 4.15 -6.96 -22.10
CA ILE A 10 4.58 -6.68 -20.73
C ILE A 10 6.05 -6.26 -20.69
N LYS A 11 6.93 -6.91 -21.45
CA LYS A 11 8.35 -6.55 -21.47
C LYS A 11 8.58 -5.13 -21.97
N GLN A 12 7.84 -4.68 -22.97
CA GLN A 12 7.90 -3.30 -23.47
C GLN A 12 7.36 -2.31 -22.43
N GLU A 13 6.20 -2.60 -21.86
CA GLU A 13 5.50 -1.69 -20.96
C GLU A 13 6.03 -1.70 -19.52
N SER A 14 6.79 -2.73 -19.12
CA SER A 14 7.50 -2.79 -17.83
C SER A 14 8.91 -2.20 -17.90
N ALA A 15 9.38 -1.74 -19.07
CA ALA A 15 10.72 -1.21 -19.23
C ALA A 15 10.98 0.02 -18.32
N PHE A 16 9.95 0.83 -18.04
CA PHE A 16 10.07 1.99 -17.16
C PHE A 16 10.36 1.61 -15.70
N ILE A 17 10.04 0.38 -15.27
CA ILE A 17 10.21 -0.05 -13.88
C ILE A 17 11.68 -0.05 -13.48
N ASP A 18 12.58 -0.55 -14.34
CA ASP A 18 14.02 -0.53 -14.04
C ASP A 18 14.54 0.90 -13.95
N LEU A 19 14.07 1.79 -14.84
CA LEU A 19 14.39 3.20 -14.79
C LEU A 19 13.90 3.84 -13.48
N LEU A 20 12.67 3.54 -13.06
CA LEU A 20 12.09 3.99 -11.80
C LEU A 20 12.91 3.52 -10.60
N LEU A 21 13.20 2.23 -10.50
CA LEU A 21 13.92 1.65 -9.37
C LEU A 21 15.36 2.18 -9.29
N ASN A 22 16.02 2.35 -10.44
CA ASN A 22 17.35 2.93 -10.50
C ASN A 22 17.36 4.41 -10.10
N GLU A 23 16.36 5.18 -10.55
CA GLU A 23 16.25 6.61 -10.20
C GLU A 23 15.98 6.80 -8.71
N ILE A 24 15.09 5.99 -8.12
CA ILE A 24 14.82 6.00 -6.68
C ILE A 24 16.05 5.55 -5.88
N GLY A 25 16.79 4.56 -6.38
CA GLY A 25 18.00 4.04 -5.76
C GLY A 25 19.16 5.05 -5.63
N LYS A 26 19.10 6.19 -6.33
CA LYS A 26 20.06 7.29 -6.14
C LYS A 26 19.91 7.95 -4.76
N VAL A 27 18.69 7.97 -4.24
CA VAL A 27 18.34 8.65 -2.97
C VAL A 27 18.10 7.63 -1.85
N ILE A 28 17.46 6.51 -2.16
CA ILE A 28 17.04 5.53 -1.17
C ILE A 28 18.00 4.36 -1.12
N VAL A 29 18.62 4.15 0.04
CA VAL A 29 19.53 3.03 0.29
C VAL A 29 18.81 1.92 1.05
N GLY A 30 18.97 0.68 0.59
CA GLY A 30 18.56 -0.53 1.34
C GLY A 30 17.07 -0.87 1.37
N GLN A 31 16.21 -0.02 0.83
CA GLN A 31 14.75 -0.23 0.88
C GLN A 31 14.16 -0.76 -0.44
N ARG A 32 14.96 -1.45 -1.26
CA ARG A 32 14.52 -1.88 -2.61
C ARG A 32 13.21 -2.69 -2.57
N VAL A 33 13.09 -3.63 -1.63
CA VAL A 33 11.87 -4.47 -1.48
C VAL A 33 10.64 -3.62 -1.14
N ILE A 34 10.80 -2.62 -0.27
CA ILE A 34 9.70 -1.71 0.10
C ILE A 34 9.29 -0.88 -1.13
N ILE A 35 10.25 -0.35 -1.89
CA ILE A 35 9.97 0.39 -3.12
C ILE A 35 9.27 -0.50 -4.15
N GLU A 36 9.73 -1.73 -4.37
CA GLU A 36 9.05 -2.69 -5.27
C GLU A 36 7.60 -2.91 -4.83
N LYS A 37 7.32 -3.07 -3.54
CA LYS A 37 5.96 -3.22 -3.00
C LYS A 37 5.13 -1.93 -3.07
N MET A 38 5.76 -0.76 -2.98
CA MET A 38 5.08 0.52 -3.23
C MET A 38 4.66 0.63 -4.70
N VAL A 39 5.50 0.18 -5.62
CA VAL A 39 5.17 0.08 -7.05
C VAL A 39 4.04 -0.93 -7.27
N VAL A 40 4.05 -2.10 -6.59
CA VAL A 40 2.93 -3.07 -6.62
C VAL A 40 1.61 -2.39 -6.27
N GLY A 41 1.54 -1.69 -5.13
CA GLY A 41 0.30 -1.02 -4.72
C GLY A 41 -0.14 0.03 -5.74
N LEU A 42 0.81 0.79 -6.29
CA LEU A 42 0.53 1.78 -7.32
C LEU A 42 -0.07 1.17 -8.60
N ILE A 43 0.56 0.14 -9.18
CA ILE A 43 0.11 -0.50 -10.43
C ILE A 43 -1.07 -1.47 -10.22
N SER A 44 -1.36 -1.82 -8.96
CA SER A 44 -2.57 -2.57 -8.58
C SER A 44 -3.75 -1.68 -8.17
N ASN A 45 -3.57 -0.35 -8.20
CA ASN A 45 -4.55 0.63 -7.72
C ASN A 45 -4.94 0.44 -6.23
N GLY A 46 -4.01 -0.05 -5.40
CA GLY A 46 -4.20 -0.34 -3.99
C GLY A 46 -3.45 0.62 -3.07
N HIS A 47 -4.12 1.06 -2.01
CA HIS A 47 -3.52 1.91 -0.97
C HIS A 47 -2.59 1.12 -0.05
N ILE A 48 -1.63 1.82 0.56
CA ILE A 48 -0.59 1.19 1.37
C ILE A 48 -0.52 1.86 2.73
N LEU A 49 -0.44 1.02 3.77
CA LEU A 49 -0.17 1.41 5.14
C LEU A 49 1.29 1.08 5.46
N LEU A 50 2.07 2.08 5.86
CA LEU A 50 3.47 1.95 6.23
C LEU A 50 3.60 2.02 7.75
N GLU A 51 4.00 0.91 8.34
CA GLU A 51 4.30 0.83 9.77
C GLU A 51 5.81 0.82 9.97
N GLY A 52 6.29 1.58 10.95
CA GLY A 52 7.71 1.57 11.32
C GLY A 52 8.01 2.67 12.31
N VAL A 53 9.20 2.63 12.90
CA VAL A 53 9.64 3.68 13.83
C VAL A 53 10.01 4.96 13.07
N PRO A 54 10.05 6.11 13.75
CA PRO A 54 10.56 7.36 13.17
C PRO A 54 12.00 7.21 12.66
N GLY A 55 12.37 8.01 11.67
CA GLY A 55 13.75 8.05 11.15
C GLY A 55 14.10 7.01 10.08
N LEU A 56 13.21 6.07 9.73
CA LEU A 56 13.46 5.06 8.69
C LEU A 56 13.23 5.53 7.24
N ALA A 57 13.44 6.82 6.97
CA ALA A 57 13.32 7.44 5.65
C ALA A 57 11.99 7.17 4.89
N LYS A 58 10.89 6.82 5.56
CA LYS A 58 9.59 6.50 4.92
C LYS A 58 9.07 7.67 4.10
N THR A 59 9.07 8.86 4.69
CA THR A 59 8.67 10.12 4.04
C THR A 59 9.56 10.43 2.85
N LEU A 60 10.86 10.13 2.93
CA LEU A 60 11.79 10.30 1.83
C LEU A 60 11.47 9.32 0.70
N ALA A 61 11.28 8.02 0.98
CA ALA A 61 10.91 7.02 -0.02
C ALA A 61 9.65 7.41 -0.81
N ILE A 62 8.63 7.89 -0.11
CA ILE A 62 7.35 8.31 -0.69
C ILE A 62 7.52 9.59 -1.53
N LYS A 63 8.24 10.58 -1.01
CA LYS A 63 8.53 11.83 -1.72
C LYS A 63 9.36 11.57 -2.98
N THR A 64 10.36 10.70 -2.89
CA THR A 64 11.20 10.30 -4.03
C THR A 64 10.39 9.57 -5.09
N LEU A 65 9.55 8.59 -4.70
CA LEU A 65 8.66 7.92 -5.65
C LEU A 65 7.76 8.93 -6.36
N ALA A 66 7.14 9.85 -5.61
CA ALA A 66 6.26 10.85 -6.20
C ALA A 66 7.00 11.88 -7.06
N ALA A 67 8.28 12.19 -6.79
CA ALA A 67 9.09 13.12 -7.59
C ALA A 67 9.61 12.50 -8.90
N VAL A 68 9.89 11.19 -8.90
CA VAL A 68 10.24 10.41 -10.10
C VAL A 68 9.05 10.34 -11.07
N MET A 69 7.84 10.49 -10.55
CA MET A 69 6.59 10.50 -11.30
C MET A 69 6.15 11.95 -11.55
N LYS A 70 5.73 12.30 -12.77
CA LYS A 70 5.19 13.64 -13.10
C LYS A 70 3.78 13.82 -12.54
N ALA A 71 3.62 13.66 -11.23
CA ALA A 71 2.34 13.55 -10.55
C ALA A 71 2.25 14.55 -9.40
N LYS A 72 1.03 14.99 -9.08
CA LYS A 72 0.82 15.90 -7.95
C LYS A 72 0.99 15.13 -6.64
N PHE A 73 1.89 15.61 -5.79
CA PHE A 73 2.15 15.08 -4.47
C PHE A 73 1.60 16.02 -3.40
N GLN A 74 0.95 15.46 -2.38
CA GLN A 74 0.52 16.19 -1.21
C GLN A 74 0.84 15.40 0.05
N ARG A 75 1.55 16.04 0.98
CA ARG A 75 1.72 15.55 2.34
C ARG A 75 0.65 16.17 3.23
N ILE A 76 -0.02 15.33 4.00
CA ILE A 76 -1.03 15.70 5.00
C ILE A 76 -0.52 15.13 6.32
N GLN A 77 -0.20 16.01 7.25
CA GLN A 77 0.12 15.62 8.62
C GLN A 77 -1.18 15.44 9.38
N PHE A 78 -1.40 14.26 9.95
CA PHE A 78 -2.59 14.01 10.78
C PHE A 78 -2.30 14.50 12.20
N THR A 79 -3.20 15.33 12.71
CA THR A 79 -3.11 15.95 14.03
C THR A 79 -4.45 15.83 14.75
N PRO A 80 -4.48 15.93 16.10
CA PRO A 80 -5.72 15.78 16.87
C PRO A 80 -6.80 16.82 16.56
N ASP A 81 -6.39 17.99 16.07
CA ASP A 81 -7.23 19.15 15.73
C ASP A 81 -7.70 19.16 14.27
N LEU A 82 -7.19 18.26 13.43
CA LEU A 82 -7.53 18.19 12.01
C LEU A 82 -9.04 17.90 11.84
N LEU A 83 -9.70 18.60 10.93
CA LEU A 83 -11.12 18.36 10.62
C LEU A 83 -11.28 17.64 9.27
N PRO A 84 -12.37 16.88 9.06
CA PRO A 84 -12.65 16.28 7.75
C PRO A 84 -12.66 17.29 6.59
N ALA A 85 -13.15 18.51 6.85
CA ALA A 85 -13.17 19.59 5.88
C ALA A 85 -11.77 20.07 5.47
N ASP A 86 -10.76 19.93 6.34
CA ASP A 86 -9.37 20.28 6.03
C ASP A 86 -8.74 19.29 5.04
N LEU A 87 -9.25 18.06 4.96
CA LEU A 87 -8.82 17.06 3.99
C LEU A 87 -9.59 17.19 2.68
N VAL A 88 -10.92 17.20 2.79
CA VAL A 88 -11.83 17.11 1.65
C VAL A 88 -11.93 18.47 0.95
N GLY A 89 -11.98 19.56 1.71
CA GLY A 89 -12.26 20.90 1.22
C GLY A 89 -13.51 21.49 1.84
N THR A 90 -13.69 22.79 1.61
CA THR A 90 -14.78 23.57 2.21
C THR A 90 -15.33 24.59 1.22
N MET A 91 -16.52 25.12 1.50
CA MET A 91 -17.07 26.26 0.79
C MET A 91 -16.62 27.55 1.48
N ILE A 92 -15.96 28.43 0.73
CA ILE A 92 -15.52 29.74 1.19
C ILE A 92 -16.44 30.82 0.62
N TYR A 93 -16.89 31.75 1.46
CA TYR A 93 -17.68 32.88 1.00
C TYR A 93 -16.79 33.91 0.30
N ASN A 94 -17.04 34.19 -0.97
CA ASN A 94 -16.35 35.21 -1.72
C ASN A 94 -17.10 36.54 -1.60
N GLN A 95 -16.55 37.45 -0.80
CA GLN A 95 -17.15 38.77 -0.53
C GLN A 95 -17.28 39.65 -1.78
N LYS A 96 -16.45 39.44 -2.81
CA LYS A 96 -16.50 40.25 -4.05
C LYS A 96 -17.74 39.93 -4.89
N ASP A 97 -18.09 38.65 -4.96
CA ASP A 97 -19.13 38.13 -5.86
C ASP A 97 -20.42 37.75 -5.09
N GLY A 98 -20.41 37.85 -3.76
CA GLY A 98 -21.54 37.49 -2.90
C GLY A 98 -21.87 35.99 -2.88
N ASN A 99 -21.00 35.14 -3.43
CA ASN A 99 -21.25 33.72 -3.69
C ASN A 99 -20.29 32.81 -2.91
N PHE A 100 -20.72 31.57 -2.65
CA PHE A 100 -19.86 30.53 -2.08
C PHE A 100 -19.03 29.87 -3.18
N LEU A 101 -17.71 29.82 -3.00
CA LEU A 101 -16.76 29.13 -3.87
C LEU A 101 -16.24 27.86 -3.20
N ILE A 102 -16.03 26.82 -3.99
CA ILE A 102 -15.48 25.56 -3.48
C ILE A 102 -13.96 25.65 -3.44
N ARG A 103 -13.39 25.46 -2.25
CA ARG A 103 -11.96 25.28 -2.05
C ARG A 103 -11.67 23.80 -1.86
N LYS A 104 -11.12 23.17 -2.90
CA LYS A 104 -10.67 21.77 -2.88
C LYS A 104 -9.58 21.57 -1.82
N GLY A 105 -9.72 20.52 -1.02
CA GLY A 105 -8.74 20.16 -0.01
C GLY A 105 -7.49 19.45 -0.59
N PRO A 106 -6.52 19.11 0.27
CA PRO A 106 -5.27 18.46 -0.10
C PRO A 106 -5.44 17.06 -0.72
N ILE A 107 -6.58 16.39 -0.53
CA ILE A 107 -6.80 15.05 -1.13
C ILE A 107 -6.89 15.07 -2.65
N PHE A 108 -7.05 16.25 -3.29
CA PHE A 108 -7.10 16.40 -4.74
C PHE A 108 -5.69 16.43 -5.37
N ALA A 109 -4.92 15.38 -5.14
CA ALA A 109 -3.62 15.12 -5.74
C ALA A 109 -3.53 13.65 -6.20
N ASN A 110 -2.46 13.28 -6.90
CA ASN A 110 -2.25 11.90 -7.34
C ASN A 110 -1.69 11.02 -6.22
N PHE A 111 -0.74 11.56 -5.45
CA PHE A 111 -0.08 10.87 -4.36
C PHE A 111 -0.32 11.62 -3.06
N ILE A 112 -0.98 10.95 -2.12
CA ILE A 112 -1.23 11.47 -0.78
C ILE A 112 -0.35 10.70 0.20
N LEU A 113 0.51 11.44 0.90
CA LEU A 113 1.16 10.96 2.12
C LEU A 113 0.31 11.38 3.31
N ALA A 114 -0.39 10.43 3.93
CA ALA A 114 -1.13 10.62 5.18
C ALA A 114 -0.22 10.25 6.35
N ASP A 115 0.52 11.23 6.86
CA ASP A 115 1.53 11.01 7.89
C ASP A 115 0.87 10.92 9.26
N GLU A 116 1.19 9.87 10.03
CA GLU A 116 0.71 9.61 11.38
C GLU A 116 -0.82 9.56 11.47
N ILE A 117 -1.45 8.78 10.58
CA ILE A 117 -2.91 8.69 10.46
C ILE A 117 -3.62 8.35 11.80
N ASN A 118 -2.90 7.66 12.70
CA ASN A 118 -3.38 7.34 14.04
C ASN A 118 -3.37 8.53 15.02
N ARG A 119 -2.96 9.74 14.65
CA ARG A 119 -3.03 10.94 15.52
C ARG A 119 -4.30 11.76 15.33
N ALA A 120 -5.04 11.56 14.25
CA ALA A 120 -6.30 12.28 14.02
C ALA A 120 -7.51 11.50 14.56
N PRO A 121 -8.61 12.20 14.90
CA PRO A 121 -9.85 11.55 15.33
C PRO A 121 -10.44 10.62 14.25
N ALA A 122 -11.21 9.62 14.70
CA ALA A 122 -11.84 8.62 13.83
C ALA A 122 -12.69 9.21 12.68
N LYS A 123 -13.29 10.39 12.87
CA LYS A 123 -14.06 11.09 11.81
C LYS A 123 -13.17 11.54 10.64
N VAL A 124 -11.95 11.98 10.93
CA VAL A 124 -10.96 12.40 9.92
C VAL A 124 -10.41 11.20 9.18
N GLN A 125 -10.08 10.14 9.92
CA GLN A 125 -9.66 8.85 9.34
C GLN A 125 -10.74 8.33 8.39
N SER A 126 -12.01 8.35 8.81
CA SER A 126 -13.15 7.92 8.00
C SER A 126 -13.28 8.72 6.70
N ALA A 127 -13.09 10.04 6.73
CA ALA A 127 -13.16 10.89 5.54
C ALA A 127 -12.07 10.54 4.50
N LEU A 128 -10.84 10.25 4.95
CA LEU A 128 -9.78 9.78 4.04
C LEU A 128 -10.12 8.40 3.47
N LEU A 129 -10.62 7.48 4.29
CA LEU A 129 -10.95 6.11 3.88
C LEU A 129 -12.16 6.06 2.93
N GLU A 130 -13.12 6.96 3.08
CA GLU A 130 -14.21 7.16 2.15
C GLU A 130 -13.68 7.63 0.80
N ALA A 131 -12.82 8.65 0.78
CA ALA A 131 -12.17 9.13 -0.44
C ALA A 131 -11.34 8.02 -1.14
N MET A 132 -10.66 7.16 -0.36
CA MET A 132 -9.95 5.98 -0.85
C MET A 132 -10.87 5.00 -1.55
N GLN A 133 -12.04 4.72 -0.98
CA GLN A 133 -12.96 3.71 -1.48
C GLN A 133 -13.83 4.21 -2.64
N GLU A 134 -14.39 5.41 -2.51
CA GLU A 134 -15.35 5.99 -3.46
C GLU A 134 -14.69 6.71 -4.63
N ARG A 135 -13.40 7.07 -4.50
CA ARG A 135 -12.64 7.83 -5.53
C ARG A 135 -13.24 9.20 -5.88
N GLN A 136 -14.13 9.68 -5.03
CA GLN A 136 -14.80 10.96 -5.16
C GLN A 136 -15.16 11.47 -3.77
N VAL A 137 -15.42 12.76 -3.67
CA VAL A 137 -15.86 13.42 -2.44
C VAL A 137 -16.92 14.47 -2.76
N THR A 138 -17.83 14.69 -1.82
CA THR A 138 -18.86 15.71 -1.95
C THR A 138 -18.50 16.91 -1.08
N ILE A 139 -18.48 18.11 -1.68
CA ILE A 139 -18.26 19.38 -0.97
C ILE A 139 -19.51 20.23 -1.18
N GLY A 140 -20.21 20.55 -0.09
CA GLY A 140 -21.55 21.14 -0.18
C GLY A 140 -22.50 20.18 -0.88
N GLU A 141 -23.04 20.58 -2.03
CA GLU A 141 -23.99 19.79 -2.83
C GLU A 141 -23.34 19.13 -4.07
N THR A 142 -22.07 19.44 -4.37
CA THR A 142 -21.42 18.96 -5.59
C THR A 142 -20.39 17.88 -5.31
N THR A 143 -20.52 16.76 -6.04
CA THR A 143 -19.55 15.65 -6.00
C THR A 143 -18.41 15.89 -6.99
N HIS A 144 -17.18 15.64 -6.54
CA HIS A 144 -15.95 15.81 -7.31
C HIS A 144 -15.16 14.51 -7.32
N LYS A 145 -14.79 14.05 -8.52
CA LYS A 145 -13.86 12.94 -8.68
C LYS A 145 -12.44 13.34 -8.30
N LEU A 146 -11.70 12.39 -7.72
CA LEU A 146 -10.28 12.54 -7.40
C LEU A 146 -9.42 12.38 -8.66
N GLN A 147 -8.17 12.83 -8.59
CA GLN A 147 -7.25 12.77 -9.72
C GLN A 147 -6.70 11.34 -9.88
N GLU A 148 -6.66 10.83 -11.11
CA GLU A 148 -6.08 9.52 -11.40
C GLU A 148 -4.64 9.63 -11.93
N PRO A 149 -3.72 8.72 -11.54
CA PRO A 149 -3.89 7.72 -10.49
C PRO A 149 -4.02 8.37 -9.10
N PHE A 150 -4.84 7.79 -8.22
CA PHE A 150 -5.00 8.20 -6.82
C PHE A 150 -4.42 7.14 -5.89
N LEU A 151 -3.28 7.43 -5.26
CA LEU A 151 -2.61 6.56 -4.29
C LEU A 151 -2.52 7.27 -2.95
N VAL A 152 -2.90 6.55 -1.89
CA VAL A 152 -2.73 6.99 -0.49
C VAL A 152 -1.72 6.07 0.15
N LEU A 153 -0.68 6.69 0.71
CA LEU A 153 0.38 6.09 1.49
C LEU A 153 0.21 6.64 2.91
N ALA A 154 -0.37 5.84 3.81
CA ALA A 154 -0.58 6.24 5.19
C ALA A 154 0.56 5.72 6.06
N THR A 155 1.06 6.51 7.01
CA THR A 155 2.08 6.05 7.97
C THR A 155 1.47 5.92 9.35
N GLN A 156 1.92 4.92 10.09
CA GLN A 156 1.62 4.75 11.51
C GLN A 156 2.91 4.58 12.30
N ASN A 157 2.96 5.20 13.48
CA ASN A 157 4.01 4.99 14.47
C ASN A 157 3.51 4.01 15.54
N PRO A 158 4.09 2.80 15.66
CA PRO A 158 3.61 1.79 16.59
C PRO A 158 3.98 2.07 18.06
N ILE A 159 4.93 2.97 18.33
CA ILE A 159 5.46 3.21 19.69
C ILE A 159 4.66 4.28 20.44
N GLU A 160 3.95 5.16 19.72
CA GLU A 160 3.34 6.36 20.29
C GLU A 160 1.97 6.02 20.90
N GLN A 161 1.92 5.91 22.23
CA GLN A 161 0.70 5.55 22.97
C GLN A 161 -0.13 6.77 23.42
N GLU A 162 0.49 7.94 23.56
CA GLU A 162 -0.23 9.15 23.98
C GLU A 162 -0.86 9.87 22.80
N GLY A 163 -2.16 10.16 22.90
CA GLY A 163 -2.88 10.95 21.89
C GLY A 163 -3.08 10.24 20.55
N THR A 164 -3.02 8.90 20.54
CA THR A 164 -3.27 8.11 19.33
C THR A 164 -4.63 7.41 19.36
N TYR A 165 -5.26 7.37 18.18
CA TYR A 165 -6.51 6.73 17.86
C TYR A 165 -6.19 5.58 16.89
N PRO A 166 -6.10 4.33 17.37
CA PRO A 166 -5.82 3.19 16.50
C PRO A 166 -6.90 3.08 15.43
N LEU A 167 -6.50 2.74 14.21
CA LEU A 167 -7.44 2.45 13.14
C LEU A 167 -8.15 1.12 13.45
N PRO A 168 -9.48 1.10 13.53
CA PRO A 168 -10.24 -0.14 13.63
C PRO A 168 -9.90 -1.10 12.50
N GLU A 169 -10.04 -2.39 12.74
CA GLU A 169 -9.71 -3.49 11.84
C GLU A 169 -10.40 -3.34 10.48
N ALA A 170 -11.69 -2.98 10.51
CA ALA A 170 -12.48 -2.72 9.30
C ALA A 170 -11.95 -1.53 8.48
N GLN A 171 -11.25 -0.59 9.10
CA GLN A 171 -10.59 0.53 8.42
C GLN A 171 -9.25 0.10 7.82
N VAL A 172 -8.46 -0.67 8.56
CA VAL A 172 -7.18 -1.18 8.08
C VAL A 172 -7.36 -2.15 6.88
N ASP A 173 -8.46 -2.92 6.85
CA ASP A 173 -8.79 -3.82 5.73
C ASP A 173 -8.96 -3.12 4.37
N ARG A 174 -9.19 -1.80 4.36
CA ARG A 174 -9.27 -0.99 3.13
C ARG A 174 -7.91 -0.75 2.47
N PHE A 175 -6.80 -0.90 3.20
CA PHE A 175 -5.47 -0.84 2.63
C PHE A 175 -5.11 -2.17 1.96
N MET A 176 -4.62 -2.12 0.73
CA MET A 176 -4.18 -3.33 0.00
C MET A 176 -3.03 -3.99 0.75
N LEU A 177 -2.00 -3.20 1.09
CA LEU A 177 -0.75 -3.66 1.70
C LEU A 177 -0.51 -2.96 3.04
N LYS A 178 -0.03 -3.70 4.04
CA LYS A 178 0.65 -3.17 5.22
C LYS A 178 2.13 -3.53 5.13
N LEU A 179 2.98 -2.54 4.95
CA LEU A 179 4.43 -2.69 4.84
C LEU A 179 5.07 -2.32 6.17
N LYS A 180 5.82 -3.25 6.78
CA LYS A 180 6.68 -2.97 7.93
C LYS A 180 8.07 -2.59 7.45
N ILE A 181 8.56 -1.45 7.93
CA ILE A 181 9.92 -0.98 7.67
C ILE A 181 10.75 -1.22 8.93
N THR A 182 11.87 -1.93 8.77
CA THR A 182 12.83 -2.23 9.84
C THR A 182 14.08 -1.37 9.68
N TYR A 183 14.96 -1.40 10.68
CA TYR A 183 16.25 -0.75 10.59
C TYR A 183 17.07 -1.29 9.41
N PRO A 184 17.85 -0.42 8.73
CA PRO A 184 18.77 -0.83 7.68
C PRO A 184 19.88 -1.73 8.25
N SER A 185 20.52 -2.51 7.38
CA SER A 185 21.75 -3.20 7.73
C SER A 185 22.89 -2.20 7.99
N ARG A 186 23.92 -2.63 8.71
CA ARG A 186 25.11 -1.80 9.00
C ARG A 186 25.74 -1.19 7.74
N GLU A 187 25.76 -1.94 6.64
CA GLU A 187 26.34 -1.46 5.37
C GLU A 187 25.46 -0.40 4.69
N GLU A 188 24.14 -0.56 4.76
CA GLU A 188 23.17 0.42 4.26
C GLU A 188 23.20 1.68 5.13
N GLU A 189 23.26 1.53 6.44
CA GLU A 189 23.34 2.65 7.39
C GLU A 189 24.63 3.45 7.20
N LEU A 190 25.77 2.79 6.95
CA LEU A 190 27.02 3.48 6.59
C LEU A 190 26.87 4.32 5.32
N LYS A 191 26.18 3.82 4.30
CA LYS A 191 25.92 4.57 3.06
C LYS A 191 24.98 5.76 3.31
N ILE A 192 23.92 5.55 4.11
CA ILE A 192 23.00 6.62 4.52
C ILE A 192 23.78 7.71 5.28
N MET A 193 24.64 7.33 6.22
CA MET A 193 25.46 8.26 6.99
C MET A 193 26.36 9.09 6.07
N ARG A 194 27.07 8.46 5.13
CA ARG A 194 27.93 9.16 4.17
C ARG A 194 27.15 10.16 3.30
N GLN A 195 26.03 9.72 2.71
CA GLN A 195 25.19 10.58 1.88
C GLN A 195 24.65 11.82 2.63
N ASN A 196 24.28 11.67 3.90
CA ASN A 196 23.77 12.80 4.70
C ASN A 196 24.87 13.76 5.15
N ILE A 197 26.11 13.27 5.37
CA ILE A 197 27.26 14.12 5.75
C ILE A 197 27.80 14.89 4.54
N ASP A 198 27.87 14.24 3.37
CA ASP A 198 28.48 14.82 2.16
C ASP A 198 27.57 15.87 1.46
N PHE A 199 26.39 16.19 2.02
CA PHE A 199 25.40 17.14 1.48
C PHE A 199 25.10 16.98 -0.02
N SER A 200 25.26 15.76 -0.56
CA SER A 200 24.91 15.50 -1.94
C SER A 200 23.39 15.43 -2.05
N GLU A 201 22.74 16.53 -2.43
CA GLU A 201 21.34 16.50 -2.84
C GLU A 201 21.23 15.64 -4.11
N ALA A 202 20.95 14.35 -3.92
CA ALA A 202 20.60 13.45 -5.00
C ALA A 202 19.25 13.90 -5.58
N ASN A 203 19.31 14.72 -6.63
CA ASN A 203 18.13 15.16 -7.35
C ASN A 203 17.63 14.03 -8.25
N VAL A 204 16.35 13.67 -8.07
CA VAL A 204 15.66 12.73 -8.97
C VAL A 204 15.01 13.46 -10.12
N SER A 205 15.10 12.87 -11.31
CA SER A 205 14.44 13.39 -12.49
C SER A 205 13.04 12.78 -12.65
N PRO A 206 12.03 13.58 -13.05
CA PRO A 206 10.70 13.06 -13.32
C PRO A 206 10.71 12.32 -14.67
N ILE A 207 10.87 11.01 -14.61
CA ILE A 207 11.05 10.15 -15.80
C ILE A 207 9.78 9.45 -16.25
N ILE A 208 8.74 9.39 -15.40
CA ILE A 208 7.50 8.63 -15.67
C ILE A 208 6.28 9.54 -15.58
N SER A 209 5.36 9.43 -16.54
CA SER A 209 4.10 10.15 -16.56
C SER A 209 2.99 9.39 -15.83
N THR A 210 1.90 10.08 -15.48
CA THR A 210 0.71 9.44 -14.92
C THR A 210 0.04 8.48 -15.89
N ASP A 211 0.10 8.76 -17.21
CA ASP A 211 -0.48 7.89 -18.24
C ASP A 211 0.25 6.55 -18.35
N ASP A 212 1.57 6.53 -18.14
CA ASP A 212 2.35 5.29 -18.11
C ASP A 212 1.86 4.36 -16.99
N ILE A 213 1.50 4.94 -15.84
CA ILE A 213 0.96 4.19 -14.69
C ILE A 213 -0.41 3.61 -15.01
N LEU A 214 -1.27 4.40 -15.67
CA LEU A 214 -2.61 3.95 -16.06
C LEU A 214 -2.53 2.83 -17.11
N ARG A 215 -1.60 2.92 -18.07
CA ARG A 215 -1.33 1.82 -19.01
C ARG A 215 -0.82 0.57 -18.30
N ALA A 216 0.13 0.72 -17.38
CA ALA A 216 0.63 -0.40 -16.58
C ALA A 216 -0.48 -1.10 -15.78
N ARG A 217 -1.39 -0.34 -15.15
CA ARG A 217 -2.56 -0.89 -14.45
C ARG A 217 -3.43 -1.77 -15.35
N ASN A 218 -3.74 -1.28 -16.55
CA ASN A 218 -4.54 -2.05 -17.51
C ASN A 218 -3.86 -3.37 -17.89
N ILE A 219 -2.55 -3.35 -18.10
CA ILE A 219 -1.79 -4.55 -18.44
C ILE A 219 -1.69 -5.52 -17.27
N VAL A 220 -1.54 -5.03 -16.04
CA VAL A 220 -1.59 -5.86 -14.82
C VAL A 220 -2.91 -6.64 -14.75
N HIS A 221 -4.04 -6.05 -15.15
CA HIS A 221 -5.31 -6.78 -15.22
C HIS A 221 -5.32 -7.91 -16.27
N GLU A 222 -4.61 -7.72 -17.39
CA GLU A 222 -4.47 -8.72 -18.46
C GLU A 222 -3.54 -9.90 -18.10
N VAL A 223 -2.69 -9.77 -17.07
CA VAL A 223 -1.80 -10.85 -16.63
C VAL A 223 -2.62 -12.10 -16.30
N TYR A 224 -2.19 -13.24 -16.84
CA TYR A 224 -2.87 -14.52 -16.69
C TYR A 224 -2.66 -15.10 -15.28
N ILE A 225 -3.72 -15.67 -14.71
CA ILE A 225 -3.67 -16.46 -13.49
C ILE A 225 -4.34 -17.80 -13.77
N ASP A 226 -3.64 -18.88 -13.44
CA ASP A 226 -4.15 -20.24 -13.62
C ASP A 226 -5.16 -20.57 -12.50
N GLU A 227 -6.17 -21.39 -12.81
CA GLU A 227 -7.21 -21.79 -11.86
C GLU A 227 -6.61 -22.44 -10.59
N LYS A 228 -5.49 -23.17 -10.72
CA LYS A 228 -4.81 -23.74 -9.54
C LYS A 228 -4.25 -22.67 -8.62
N ILE A 229 -3.76 -21.56 -9.16
CA ILE A 229 -3.25 -20.44 -8.35
C ILE A 229 -4.42 -19.68 -7.71
N GLU A 230 -5.55 -19.53 -8.41
CA GLU A 230 -6.77 -18.96 -7.82
C GLU A 230 -7.25 -19.80 -6.63
N LYS A 231 -7.28 -21.13 -6.77
CA LYS A 231 -7.58 -22.06 -5.68
C LYS A 231 -6.58 -21.94 -4.54
N TYR A 232 -5.28 -21.89 -4.84
CA TYR A 232 -4.24 -21.69 -3.84
C TYR A 232 -4.41 -20.39 -3.03
N ILE A 233 -4.79 -19.28 -3.69
CA ILE A 233 -5.12 -18.01 -3.03
C ILE A 233 -6.35 -18.16 -2.11
N LEU A 234 -7.37 -18.89 -2.57
CA LEU A 234 -8.55 -19.18 -1.74
C LEU A 234 -8.18 -20.03 -0.54
N ASP A 235 -7.40 -21.09 -0.72
CA ASP A 235 -6.95 -21.99 0.35
C ASP A 235 -6.17 -21.22 1.42
N ILE A 236 -5.26 -20.32 1.03
CA ILE A 236 -4.56 -19.42 1.96
C ILE A 236 -5.57 -18.61 2.79
N VAL A 237 -6.56 -17.98 2.15
CA VAL A 237 -7.51 -17.11 2.83
C VAL A 237 -8.47 -17.92 3.72
N PHE A 238 -8.95 -19.07 3.25
CA PHE A 238 -9.84 -19.92 4.03
C PHE A 238 -9.12 -20.60 5.20
N ALA A 239 -7.82 -20.91 5.07
CA ALA A 239 -7.00 -21.39 6.18
C ALA A 239 -6.90 -20.37 7.33
N THR A 240 -7.03 -19.06 7.06
CA THR A 240 -7.12 -18.05 8.13
C THR A 240 -8.47 -18.04 8.86
N ARG A 241 -9.53 -18.60 8.26
CA ARG A 241 -10.89 -18.59 8.83
C ARG A 241 -11.27 -19.93 9.45
N ALA A 242 -10.85 -21.03 8.84
CA ALA A 242 -11.17 -22.39 9.22
C ALA A 242 -9.91 -23.27 9.15
N PRO A 243 -8.87 -22.99 9.98
CA PRO A 243 -7.58 -23.69 9.91
C PRO A 243 -7.69 -25.22 10.12
N GLN A 244 -8.77 -25.70 10.75
CA GLN A 244 -9.04 -27.13 10.97
C GLN A 244 -9.30 -27.88 9.66
N GLN A 245 -9.85 -27.19 8.64
CA GLN A 245 -10.15 -27.80 7.34
C GLN A 245 -8.88 -28.05 6.50
N PHE A 246 -7.74 -27.47 6.90
CA PHE A 246 -6.47 -27.52 6.18
C PHE A 246 -5.38 -28.29 6.97
N ASP A 247 -5.77 -29.12 7.94
CA ASP A 247 -4.86 -29.83 8.85
C ASP A 247 -3.91 -28.91 9.65
N ILE A 248 -4.34 -27.67 9.93
CA ILE A 248 -3.62 -26.71 10.77
C ILE A 248 -4.37 -26.51 12.09
N GLY A 249 -4.78 -27.61 12.73
CA GLY A 249 -5.56 -27.58 13.96
C GLY A 249 -4.90 -26.79 15.11
N LYS A 250 -3.57 -26.67 15.12
CA LYS A 250 -2.82 -25.89 16.12
C LYS A 250 -3.13 -24.39 16.11
N LEU A 251 -3.62 -23.83 14.99
CA LEU A 251 -4.01 -22.42 14.90
C LEU A 251 -5.46 -22.17 15.36
N THR A 252 -6.20 -23.24 15.67
CA THR A 252 -7.55 -23.15 16.22
C THR A 252 -7.53 -22.43 17.55
N GLY A 253 -8.33 -21.37 17.69
CA GLY A 253 -8.39 -20.59 18.94
C GLY A 253 -7.25 -19.58 19.10
N LEU A 254 -6.29 -19.54 18.17
CA LEU A 254 -5.26 -18.48 18.11
C LEU A 254 -5.65 -17.33 17.18
N ILE A 255 -6.62 -17.57 16.28
CA ILE A 255 -7.16 -16.58 15.36
C ILE A 255 -8.51 -16.10 15.89
N SER A 256 -8.62 -14.81 16.20
CA SER A 256 -9.88 -14.18 16.63
C SER A 256 -10.81 -13.98 15.43
N TYR A 257 -10.28 -13.48 14.32
CA TYR A 257 -10.97 -13.49 13.03
C TYR A 257 -9.98 -13.57 11.86
N GLY A 258 -10.40 -14.23 10.78
CA GLY A 258 -9.60 -14.44 9.56
C GLY A 258 -9.78 -13.34 8.51
N ALA A 259 -8.99 -13.43 7.45
CA ALA A 259 -8.92 -12.39 6.42
C ALA A 259 -10.22 -12.25 5.62
N SER A 260 -10.60 -11.03 5.21
CA SER A 260 -11.83 -10.75 4.46
C SER A 260 -11.73 -11.16 2.97
N PRO A 261 -12.82 -11.15 2.17
CA PRO A 261 -12.74 -11.37 0.72
C PRO A 261 -11.84 -10.37 -0.01
N ARG A 262 -11.57 -9.19 0.57
CA ARG A 262 -10.59 -8.24 0.02
C ARG A 262 -9.20 -8.84 0.00
N ALA A 263 -8.88 -9.76 0.90
CA ALA A 263 -7.61 -10.47 0.90
C ALA A 263 -7.41 -11.27 -0.38
N SER A 264 -8.40 -12.08 -0.79
CA SER A 264 -8.32 -12.88 -2.02
C SER A 264 -8.12 -12.00 -3.25
N ILE A 265 -8.86 -10.90 -3.34
CA ILE A 265 -8.75 -9.91 -4.44
C ILE A 265 -7.35 -9.27 -4.45
N ASN A 266 -6.86 -8.83 -3.29
CA ASN A 266 -5.58 -8.14 -3.17
C ASN A 266 -4.38 -9.08 -3.35
N LEU A 267 -4.50 -10.35 -2.96
CA LEU A 267 -3.51 -11.39 -3.26
C LEU A 267 -3.42 -11.63 -4.77
N ALA A 268 -4.56 -11.76 -5.46
CA ALA A 268 -4.58 -11.96 -6.91
C ALA A 268 -4.02 -10.76 -7.67
N LEU A 269 -4.47 -9.54 -7.34
CA LEU A 269 -3.95 -8.30 -7.95
C LEU A 269 -2.47 -8.08 -7.63
N GLY A 270 -2.07 -8.29 -6.38
CA GLY A 270 -0.68 -8.20 -5.95
C GLY A 270 0.22 -9.20 -6.68
N ALA A 271 -0.22 -10.44 -6.84
CA ALA A 271 0.52 -11.47 -7.57
C ALA A 271 0.64 -11.15 -9.07
N LYS A 272 -0.42 -10.63 -9.70
CA LYS A 272 -0.36 -10.13 -11.08
C LYS A 272 0.63 -8.98 -11.24
N ALA A 273 0.62 -8.02 -10.32
CA ALA A 273 1.57 -6.91 -10.31
C ALA A 273 3.02 -7.37 -10.06
N MET A 274 3.23 -8.38 -9.21
CA MET A 274 4.54 -9.02 -9.02
C MET A 274 5.02 -9.70 -10.31
N ALA A 275 4.17 -10.47 -10.98
CA ALA A 275 4.49 -11.05 -12.28
C ALA A 275 4.86 -9.99 -13.31
N PHE A 276 4.10 -8.88 -13.38
CA PHE A 276 4.40 -7.73 -14.25
C PHE A 276 5.77 -7.11 -13.93
N LEU A 277 6.09 -6.88 -12.65
CA LEU A 277 7.42 -6.40 -12.21
C LEU A 277 8.55 -7.35 -12.62
N LYS A 278 8.28 -8.65 -12.63
CA LYS A 278 9.23 -9.69 -13.06
C LYS A 278 9.14 -9.98 -14.57
N ARG A 279 8.43 -9.15 -15.35
CA ARG A 279 8.29 -9.22 -16.81
C ARG A 279 7.63 -10.52 -17.31
N ARG A 280 6.72 -11.08 -16.53
CA ARG A 280 5.94 -12.27 -16.86
C ARG A 280 4.47 -11.91 -17.07
N GLY A 281 3.87 -12.49 -18.10
CA GLY A 281 2.44 -12.43 -18.40
C GLY A 281 1.59 -13.50 -17.72
N TYR A 282 2.18 -14.23 -16.78
CA TYR A 282 1.50 -15.22 -15.96
C TYR A 282 2.03 -15.19 -14.52
N VAL A 283 1.14 -15.45 -13.57
CA VAL A 283 1.46 -15.57 -12.14
C VAL A 283 2.08 -16.94 -11.85
N ILE A 284 3.03 -16.99 -10.91
CA ILE A 284 3.53 -18.22 -10.29
C ILE A 284 3.27 -18.21 -8.78
N PRO A 285 3.26 -19.36 -8.08
CA PRO A 285 2.99 -19.41 -6.65
C PRO A 285 3.91 -18.53 -5.79
N GLU A 286 5.16 -18.33 -6.20
CA GLU A 286 6.13 -17.45 -5.53
C GLU A 286 5.68 -15.99 -5.52
N ASP A 287 4.95 -15.53 -6.54
CA ASP A 287 4.39 -14.17 -6.57
C ASP A 287 3.35 -13.97 -5.47
N VAL A 288 2.51 -14.99 -5.26
CA VAL A 288 1.50 -15.00 -4.19
C VAL A 288 2.19 -15.01 -2.83
N ARG A 289 3.16 -15.91 -2.64
CA ARG A 289 3.93 -16.01 -1.39
C ARG A 289 4.66 -14.71 -1.05
N ALA A 290 5.24 -14.03 -2.04
CA ALA A 290 6.00 -12.80 -1.83
C ALA A 290 5.17 -11.61 -1.32
N ILE A 291 3.89 -11.55 -1.69
CA ILE A 291 2.97 -10.47 -1.27
C ILE A 291 2.06 -10.89 -0.09
N CYS A 292 2.01 -12.18 0.23
CA CYS A 292 1.06 -12.76 1.17
C CYS A 292 1.09 -12.08 2.54
N SER A 293 2.27 -11.97 3.15
CA SER A 293 2.42 -11.35 4.46
C SER A 293 1.98 -9.87 4.47
N ASP A 294 2.22 -9.12 3.40
CA ASP A 294 1.83 -7.70 3.34
C ASP A 294 0.33 -7.51 3.16
N VAL A 295 -0.34 -8.45 2.50
CA VAL A 295 -1.79 -8.44 2.34
C VAL A 295 -2.48 -8.96 3.61
N LEU A 296 -1.95 -9.97 4.28
CA LEU A 296 -2.68 -10.66 5.35
C LEU A 296 -2.38 -10.15 6.76
N ARG A 297 -1.21 -9.57 7.03
CA ARG A 297 -0.79 -9.25 8.42
C ARG A 297 -1.73 -8.32 9.18
N HIS A 298 -2.47 -7.48 8.48
CA HIS A 298 -3.47 -6.57 9.04
C HIS A 298 -4.92 -7.03 8.89
N ARG A 299 -5.11 -8.23 8.33
CA ARG A 299 -6.43 -8.84 8.09
C ARG A 299 -6.70 -10.05 8.99
N ILE A 300 -5.71 -10.44 9.79
CA ILE A 300 -5.81 -11.53 10.75
C ILE A 300 -5.61 -10.91 12.13
N ALA A 301 -6.63 -11.00 12.99
CA ALA A 301 -6.45 -10.70 14.40
C ALA A 301 -6.19 -11.98 15.18
N VAL A 302 -5.24 -11.87 16.09
CA VAL A 302 -4.89 -12.92 17.04
C VAL A 302 -5.80 -12.84 18.27
N THR A 303 -5.97 -13.95 18.98
CA THR A 303 -6.65 -13.97 20.28
C THR A 303 -5.73 -13.46 21.38
N TYR A 304 -6.31 -13.14 22.55
CA TYR A 304 -5.53 -12.71 23.71
C TYR A 304 -4.56 -13.80 24.17
N GLU A 305 -4.97 -15.07 24.09
CA GLU A 305 -4.13 -16.23 24.39
C GLU A 305 -2.92 -16.29 23.44
N ALA A 306 -3.14 -16.04 22.14
CA ALA A 306 -2.06 -16.00 21.15
C ALA A 306 -1.10 -14.83 21.42
N GLU A 307 -1.59 -13.66 21.82
CA GLU A 307 -0.74 -12.54 22.22
C GLU A 307 0.12 -12.89 23.46
N ALA A 308 -0.45 -13.59 24.45
CA ALA A 308 0.27 -14.04 25.63
C ALA A 308 1.39 -15.06 25.32
N GLU A 309 1.27 -15.78 24.20
CA GLU A 309 2.27 -16.74 23.70
C GLU A 309 3.22 -16.12 22.65
N ASP A 310 3.23 -14.79 22.48
CA ASP A 310 4.00 -14.05 21.47
C ASP A 310 3.71 -14.50 20.01
N ILE A 311 2.52 -15.08 19.77
CA ILE A 311 2.08 -15.51 18.44
C ILE A 311 1.47 -14.32 17.70
N THR A 312 2.16 -13.90 16.63
CA THR A 312 1.72 -12.78 15.79
C THR A 312 0.97 -13.25 14.55
N SER A 313 0.24 -12.34 13.90
CA SER A 313 -0.38 -12.61 12.59
C SER A 313 0.64 -13.08 11.54
N GLU A 314 1.89 -12.61 11.61
CA GLU A 314 2.98 -13.03 10.71
C GLU A 314 3.43 -14.47 10.97
N THR A 315 3.45 -14.90 12.24
CA THR A 315 3.68 -16.30 12.62
C THR A 315 2.60 -17.21 12.02
N ILE A 316 1.33 -16.81 12.17
CA ILE A 316 0.17 -17.54 11.63
C ILE A 316 0.24 -17.65 10.11
N ILE A 317 0.55 -16.55 9.40
CA ILE A 317 0.69 -16.55 7.94
C ILE A 317 1.82 -17.49 7.51
N SER A 318 2.96 -17.46 8.19
CA SER A 318 4.10 -18.32 7.87
C SER A 318 3.75 -19.80 8.03
N GLU A 319 3.04 -20.16 9.08
CA GLU A 319 2.56 -21.52 9.33
C GLU A 319 1.58 -22.00 8.24
N ILE A 320 0.63 -21.16 7.85
CA ILE A 320 -0.29 -21.46 6.74
C ILE A 320 0.48 -21.70 5.45
N LEU A 321 1.42 -20.81 5.09
CA LEU A 321 2.20 -20.93 3.86
C LEU A 321 3.13 -22.15 3.85
N ASN A 322 3.60 -22.61 5.02
CA ASN A 322 4.46 -23.79 5.12
C ASN A 322 3.66 -25.10 5.02
N LYS A 323 2.39 -25.10 5.43
CA LYS A 323 1.54 -26.30 5.40
C LYS A 323 0.83 -26.51 4.07
N LEU A 324 0.39 -25.45 3.41
CA LEU A 324 -0.34 -25.56 2.15
C LEU A 324 0.56 -26.01 1.00
N GLU A 325 0.08 -26.99 0.23
CA GLU A 325 0.77 -27.50 -0.95
C GLU A 325 0.85 -26.43 -2.04
N VAL A 326 1.99 -26.37 -2.73
CA VAL A 326 2.21 -25.46 -3.85
C VAL A 326 1.73 -26.15 -5.14
N PRO A 327 0.84 -25.50 -5.94
CA PRO A 327 0.15 -26.13 -7.07
C PRO A 327 0.98 -26.41 -8.33
#